data_AF-A0A8D8WBW5-F1
#
_entry.id   AF-A0A8D8WBW5-F1
#
_cell.length_a   1.000
_cell.length_b   1.000
_cell.length_c   1.000
_cell.angle_alpha   90.00
_cell.angle_beta   90.00
_cell.angle_gamma   90.00
#
_symmetry.space_group_name_H-M   'P 1'
#
loop_
_entity.id
_entity.type
_entity.pdbx_description
1 polymer ?
#
loop_
_entity_poly.entity_id
_entity_poly.type
_entity_poly.pdbx_seq_one_letter_code
_entity_poly.pdbx_strand_id
1 'polypeptide(L)'
;MFLECYSQLKVYKLNKRRDMNVLLLLFKLLNEAGPDYLRSDFRFLTSPRLLNTKTLDIPSHRTQAFNKSFVVRAARIWNSLPANIRTSSTVECFKISSKRVFCLTR
;
A
#
# COMPACT_ATOMS: atom_id res chain seq x y z
N MET A 1 25.45 -15.48 -0.80
CA MET A 1 26.10 -14.34 -0.10
C MET A 1 25.14 -13.22 0.30
N PHE A 2 24.75 -12.24 -0.53
CA PHE A 2 23.94 -11.12 -0.02
C PHE A 2 22.55 -11.50 0.53
N LEU A 3 21.90 -12.52 -0.04
CA LEU A 3 20.55 -12.94 0.39
C LEU A 3 20.54 -13.68 1.74
N GLU A 4 21.64 -14.32 2.13
CA GLU A 4 21.75 -15.08 3.38
C GLU A 4 21.92 -14.16 4.61
N CYS A 5 22.55 -12.99 4.46
CA CYS A 5 22.66 -12.03 5.56
C CYS A 5 21.29 -11.41 5.94
N TYR A 6 20.37 -11.26 4.98
CA TYR A 6 19.05 -10.68 5.25
C TYR A 6 18.14 -11.61 6.08
N SER A 7 18.27 -12.93 5.94
CA SER A 7 17.48 -13.89 6.72
C SER A 7 17.91 -13.93 8.20
N GLN A 8 19.20 -13.77 8.46
CA GLN A 8 19.79 -13.75 9.81
C GLN A 8 19.39 -12.48 10.60
N LEU A 9 19.25 -11.33 9.93
CA LEU A 9 18.98 -10.04 10.58
C LEU A 9 17.49 -9.73 10.77
N LYS A 10 16.56 -10.57 10.30
CA LYS A 10 15.11 -10.25 10.20
C LYS A 10 14.84 -8.90 9.50
N VAL A 11 15.72 -8.47 8.58
CA VAL A 11 15.59 -7.19 7.86
C VAL A 11 15.10 -7.46 6.44
N TYR A 12 14.04 -6.78 6.03
CA TYR A 12 13.54 -6.84 4.65
C TYR A 12 14.44 -6.06 3.67
N LYS A 13 14.47 -6.50 2.41
CA LYS A 13 15.10 -5.73 1.31
C LYS A 13 14.57 -4.29 1.28
N LEU A 14 15.43 -3.33 0.94
CA LEU A 14 15.09 -1.90 0.91
C LEU A 14 13.80 -1.59 0.12
N ASN A 15 13.60 -2.24 -1.02
CA ASN A 15 12.39 -2.06 -1.84
C ASN A 15 11.12 -2.45 -1.08
N LYS A 16 11.12 -3.61 -0.40
CA LYS A 16 9.99 -4.07 0.40
C LYS A 16 9.74 -3.16 1.60
N ARG A 17 10.80 -2.62 2.23
CA ARG A 17 10.67 -1.62 3.31
C ARG A 17 10.02 -0.33 2.81
N ARG A 18 10.43 0.15 1.63
CA ARG A 18 9.83 1.34 1.00
C ARG A 18 8.35 1.11 0.72
N ASP A 19 7.98 -0.01 0.11
CA ASP A 19 6.59 -0.33 -0.21
C ASP A 19 5.73 -0.44 1.06
N MET A 20 6.26 -1.04 2.12
CA MET A 20 5.59 -1.10 3.42
C MET A 20 5.37 0.28 4.05
N ASN A 21 6.37 1.16 4.01
CA ASN A 21 6.23 2.52 4.53
C ASN A 21 5.19 3.31 3.72
N VAL A 22 5.18 3.16 2.39
CA VAL A 22 4.19 3.76 1.51
C VAL A 22 2.78 3.29 1.86
N LEU A 23 2.59 1.97 2.04
CA LEU A 23 1.30 1.40 2.43
C LEU A 23 0.83 1.87 3.81
N LEU A 24 1.73 1.91 4.80
CA LEU A 24 1.39 2.39 6.14
C LEU A 24 1.00 3.87 6.12
N LEU A 25 1.73 4.70 5.38
CA LEU A 25 1.39 6.11 5.21
C LEU A 25 0.01 6.26 4.55
N LEU A 26 -0.24 5.54 3.47
CA LEU A 26 -1.54 5.53 2.80
C LEU A 26 -2.67 5.08 3.74
N PHE A 27 -2.47 3.99 4.48
CA PHE A 27 -3.47 3.49 5.43
C PHE A 27 -3.81 4.54 6.49
N LYS A 28 -2.81 5.29 6.98
CA LYS A 28 -3.03 6.41 7.89
C LYS A 28 -3.78 7.55 7.22
N LEU A 29 -3.42 7.95 6.00
CA LEU A 29 -4.15 9.00 5.27
C LEU A 29 -5.63 8.65 5.03
N LEU A 30 -5.95 7.36 4.89
CA LEU A 30 -7.32 6.89 4.65
C LEU A 30 -8.16 6.74 5.93
N ASN A 31 -7.56 6.33 7.04
CA ASN A 31 -8.27 6.00 8.29
C ASN A 31 -8.05 7.02 9.44
N GLU A 32 -6.91 7.70 9.47
CA GLU A 32 -6.54 8.69 10.50
C GLU A 32 -6.57 10.12 9.91
N ALA A 33 -6.45 11.13 10.78
CA ALA A 33 -6.39 12.54 10.40
C ALA A 33 -5.03 12.89 9.77
N GLY A 34 -4.86 12.55 8.49
CA GLY A 34 -3.76 13.05 7.66
C GLY A 34 -4.03 14.46 7.12
N PRO A 35 -3.04 15.10 6.47
CA PRO A 35 -3.26 16.39 5.81
C PRO A 35 -4.28 16.27 4.68
N ASP A 36 -5.29 17.13 4.66
CA ASP A 36 -6.40 17.06 3.71
C ASP A 36 -5.95 17.09 2.25
N TYR A 37 -4.90 17.88 1.95
CA TYR A 37 -4.34 18.01 0.61
C TYR A 37 -3.73 16.71 0.07
N LEU A 38 -3.27 15.80 0.92
CA LEU A 38 -2.79 14.48 0.50
C LEU A 38 -3.92 13.48 0.38
N ARG A 39 -4.94 13.63 1.24
CA ARG A 39 -6.08 12.71 1.25
C ARG A 39 -6.98 12.92 0.04
N SER A 40 -7.15 14.16 -0.41
CA SER A 40 -7.98 14.52 -1.57
C SER A 40 -7.51 13.89 -2.89
N ASP A 41 -6.22 13.54 -2.99
CA ASP A 41 -5.63 12.84 -4.13
C ASP A 41 -6.06 11.37 -4.23
N PHE A 42 -6.58 10.79 -3.15
CA PHE A 42 -7.02 9.40 -3.12
C PHE A 42 -8.54 9.29 -3.18
N ARG A 43 -9.04 8.55 -4.17
CA ARG A 43 -10.46 8.28 -4.33
C ARG A 43 -10.70 6.79 -4.40
N PHE A 44 -11.74 6.32 -3.72
CA PHE A 44 -12.16 4.92 -3.87
C PHE A 44 -13.00 4.76 -5.12
N LEU A 45 -12.79 3.67 -5.85
CA LEU A 45 -13.65 3.27 -6.95
C LEU A 45 -14.96 2.74 -6.38
N THR A 46 -16.03 3.51 -6.53
CA THR A 46 -17.38 3.07 -6.24
C THR A 46 -17.93 2.39 -7.49
N SER A 47 -17.87 1.06 -7.54
CA SER A 47 -18.52 0.27 -8.58
C SER A 47 -19.51 -0.71 -7.95
N PRO A 48 -20.76 -0.77 -8.43
CA PRO A 48 -21.74 -1.74 -7.93
C PRO A 48 -21.30 -3.20 -8.16
N ARG A 49 -20.35 -3.43 -9.08
CA ARG A 49 -19.75 -4.74 -9.35
C ARG A 49 -18.55 -5.08 -8.45
N LEU A 50 -18.06 -4.13 -7.65
CA LEU A 50 -16.85 -4.26 -6.81
C LEU A 50 -17.15 -4.02 -5.32
N LEU A 51 -18.32 -4.48 -4.87
CA LEU A 51 -18.73 -4.39 -3.46
C LEU A 51 -17.58 -4.89 -2.55
N ASN A 52 -17.23 -4.07 -1.55
CA ASN A 52 -16.26 -4.38 -0.49
C ASN A 52 -14.78 -4.49 -0.87
N THR A 53 -14.37 -4.04 -2.06
CA THR A 53 -12.94 -4.13 -2.43
C THR A 53 -12.07 -2.99 -1.90
N LYS A 54 -12.62 -1.86 -1.42
CA LYS A 54 -11.84 -0.65 -1.05
C LYS A 54 -10.72 -0.35 -2.08
N THR A 55 -11.02 -0.49 -3.37
CA THR A 55 -10.04 -0.31 -4.46
C THR A 55 -9.85 1.18 -4.70
N LEU A 56 -8.60 1.63 -4.80
CA LEU A 56 -8.28 3.03 -5.09
C LEU A 56 -8.27 3.28 -6.58
N ASP A 57 -8.77 4.44 -6.99
CA ASP A 57 -8.62 4.93 -8.35
C ASP A 57 -7.16 5.30 -8.60
N ILE A 58 -6.67 4.99 -9.81
CA ILE A 58 -5.32 5.35 -10.23
C ILE A 58 -5.47 6.49 -11.22
N PRO A 59 -5.06 7.72 -10.87
CA PRO A 59 -5.24 8.88 -11.75
C PRO A 59 -4.51 8.66 -13.08
N SER A 60 -5.18 9.04 -14.18
CA SER A 60 -4.56 9.07 -15.50
C SER A 60 -3.41 10.07 -15.51
N HIS A 61 -2.28 9.67 -16.08
CA HIS A 61 -1.07 10.46 -16.07
C HIS A 61 -0.27 10.28 -17.35
N ARG A 62 0.33 11.38 -17.82
CA ARG A 62 1.09 11.42 -19.08
C ARG A 62 2.59 11.27 -18.88
N THR A 63 3.11 11.63 -17.71
CA THR A 63 4.56 11.68 -17.47
C THR A 63 5.06 10.49 -16.64
N GLN A 64 6.27 10.03 -16.97
CA GLN A 64 6.93 8.99 -16.16
C GLN A 64 7.27 9.46 -14.74
N ALA A 65 7.47 10.77 -14.55
CA ALA A 65 7.69 11.36 -13.23
C ALA A 65 6.46 11.16 -12.34
N PHE A 66 5.26 11.48 -12.85
CA PHE A 66 4.03 11.30 -12.10
C PHE A 66 3.70 9.80 -11.90
N ASN A 67 4.03 8.95 -12.88
CA ASN A 67 3.92 7.50 -12.73
C ASN A 67 4.72 6.95 -11.53
N LYS A 68 5.84 7.59 -11.19
CA LYS A 68 6.70 7.25 -10.04
C LYS A 68 6.35 8.03 -8.77
N SER A 69 5.34 8.90 -8.81
CA SER A 69 4.88 9.68 -7.65
C SER A 69 4.34 8.79 -6.53
N PHE A 70 4.22 9.37 -5.34
CA PHE A 70 3.63 8.70 -4.19
C PHE A 70 2.20 8.22 -4.48
N VAL A 71 1.35 9.06 -5.08
CA VAL A 71 -0.08 8.77 -5.32
C VAL A 71 -0.25 7.51 -6.18
N VAL A 72 0.38 7.49 -7.36
CA VAL A 72 0.27 6.37 -8.30
C VAL A 72 0.88 5.10 -7.72
N ARG A 73 2.05 5.20 -7.08
CA ARG A 73 2.71 4.05 -6.48
C ARG A 73 1.92 3.48 -5.31
N ALA A 74 1.41 4.33 -4.42
CA ALA A 74 0.62 3.94 -3.28
C ALA A 74 -0.68 3.25 -3.72
N ALA A 75 -1.42 3.84 -4.67
CA ALA A 75 -2.65 3.25 -5.20
C ALA A 75 -2.41 1.88 -5.87
N ARG A 76 -1.32 1.72 -6.64
CA ARG A 76 -0.97 0.43 -7.25
C ARG A 76 -0.64 -0.64 -6.22
N ILE A 77 0.22 -0.32 -5.25
CA ILE A 77 0.60 -1.30 -4.22
C ILE A 77 -0.63 -1.66 -3.38
N TRP A 78 -1.46 -0.69 -3.03
CA TRP A 78 -2.72 -0.93 -2.34
C TRP A 78 -3.66 -1.85 -3.12
N ASN A 79 -3.87 -1.60 -4.40
CA ASN A 79 -4.75 -2.42 -5.24
C ASN A 79 -4.20 -3.83 -5.49
N SER A 80 -2.88 -4.03 -5.38
CA SER A 80 -2.27 -5.36 -5.43
C SER A 80 -2.52 -6.20 -4.17
N LEU A 81 -2.98 -5.57 -3.07
CA LEU A 81 -3.30 -6.28 -1.85
C LEU A 81 -4.62 -7.06 -1.98
N PRO A 82 -4.70 -8.26 -1.40
CA PRO A 82 -5.95 -8.99 -1.32
C PRO A 82 -6.97 -8.22 -0.46
N ALA A 83 -8.26 -8.37 -0.80
CA ALA A 83 -9.34 -7.54 -0.24
C ALA A 83 -9.44 -7.66 1.29
N ASN A 84 -9.19 -8.84 1.84
CA ASN A 84 -9.17 -9.12 3.28
C ASN A 84 -8.19 -8.23 4.07
N ILE A 85 -7.10 -7.78 3.45
CA ILE A 85 -6.10 -6.90 4.10
C ILE A 85 -6.55 -5.45 4.01
N ARG A 86 -7.15 -5.05 2.88
CA ARG A 86 -7.64 -3.69 2.68
C ARG A 86 -8.80 -3.33 3.63
N THR A 87 -9.56 -4.32 4.07
CA THR A 87 -10.68 -4.16 5.01
C THR A 87 -10.26 -4.14 6.49
N SER A 88 -8.97 -4.22 6.82
CA SER A 88 -8.52 -4.19 8.21
C SER A 88 -8.93 -2.89 8.93
N SER A 89 -9.36 -2.99 10.18
CA SER A 89 -9.87 -1.87 10.98
C SER A 89 -8.78 -1.04 11.67
N THR A 90 -7.63 -1.64 12.01
CA THR A 90 -6.54 -0.95 12.75
C THR A 90 -5.22 -1.00 12.01
N VAL A 91 -4.36 0.01 12.27
CA VAL A 91 -3.00 0.09 11.71
C VAL A 91 -2.17 -1.13 12.10
N GLU A 92 -2.32 -1.62 13.32
CA GLU A 92 -1.57 -2.78 13.82
C GLU A 92 -1.97 -4.07 13.10
N CYS A 93 -3.28 -4.31 12.95
CA CYS A 93 -3.79 -5.45 12.17
C CYS A 93 -3.34 -5.35 10.71
N PHE A 94 -3.38 -4.17 10.10
CA PHE A 94 -2.91 -3.92 8.74
C PHE A 94 -1.41 -4.20 8.58
N LYS A 95 -0.58 -3.76 9.54
CA LYS A 95 0.87 -3.97 9.54
C LYS A 95 1.23 -5.45 9.63
N ILE A 96 0.55 -6.21 10.49
CA ILE A 96 0.77 -7.66 10.65
C ILE A 96 0.36 -8.41 9.38
N SER A 97 -0.84 -8.14 8.87
CA SER A 97 -1.39 -8.82 7.69
C SER A 97 -0.60 -8.50 6.42
N SER A 98 -0.19 -7.24 6.23
CA SER A 98 0.70 -6.83 5.13
C SER A 98 2.05 -7.54 5.23
N LYS A 99 2.64 -7.66 6.44
CA LYS A 99 3.92 -8.38 6.62
C LYS A 99 3.81 -9.83 6.18
N ARG A 100 2.71 -10.51 6.52
CA ARG A 100 2.50 -11.90 6.10
C ARG A 100 2.51 -12.03 4.58
N VAL A 101 1.81 -11.17 3.84
CA VAL A 101 1.78 -11.24 2.37
C VAL A 101 3.14 -10.93 1.74
N PHE A 102 3.83 -9.90 2.21
CA PHE A 102 5.14 -9.53 1.68
C PHE A 102 6.27 -10.49 2.09
N CYS A 103 6.10 -11.28 3.14
CA CYS A 103 7.00 -12.39 3.52
C CYS A 103 6.79 -13.65 2.67
N LEU A 104 5.54 -13.96 2.29
CA LEU A 104 5.17 -15.22 1.64
C LEU A 104 5.33 -15.21 0.12
N THR A 105 5.42 -14.04 -0.51
CA THR A 105 5.72 -13.91 -1.94
C THR A 105 7.23 -14.01 -2.16
N ARG A 106 7.69 -15.24 -2.46
CA ARG A 106 9.08 -15.62 -2.72
C ARG A 106 9.59 -15.05 -4.04
#